data_AF-A0AAV0VPP0-F1
#
_entry.id   AF-A0AAV0VPP0-F1
#
_cell.length_a   1.000
_cell.length_b   1.000
_cell.length_c   1.000
_cell.angle_alpha   90.00
_cell.angle_beta   90.00
_cell.angle_gamma   90.00
#
_symmetry.space_group_name_H-M   'P 1'
#
loop_
_entity.id
_entity.type
_entity.pdbx_description
1 polymer ?
#
loop_
_entity_poly.entity_id
_entity_poly.type
_entity_poly.pdbx_seq_one_letter_code
_entity_poly.pdbx_strand_id
1 'polypeptide(L)'
;MSTFCGKLEEKELGFIGIDSFESHLLSCSTFMLSHFHKDHMRGIQDQSFQAAFNNIKNNMILYASPLTITYLKRNKSINLREDKLIPLEIGFPNLLKVDSEHFEYICVTLLPAGHCPGSVMFLIEARPHRILYTGDFRVQLQDIKQFKPLLMDNDGNCGPKNISALYLDTTFASKKYYEFPMRKESSANLIKVVGEWLDQDPDNKICLWMPGYVGIEYAIVEVAKHFKCSIHVHKQKYDELYSSIADLDNYVTPILTNNRIHACSKTECDTDSINCMELNKNVKCVQLNALAFTKDVIDISGHVIVKNNITRVCYSSHSSCKELREIVRFLNPEKLYFNVIVNQTVKEIYDILTENNWTPRTQKKDVKENTKVILKLSNKYQYNQNVQNKTEKVFNKRPRIESPERE
;
A
#
# COMPACT_ATOMS: atom_id res chain seq x y z
N MET A 1 -5.04 10.96 6.69
CA MET A 1 -6.46 10.69 6.36
C MET A 1 -6.75 11.26 4.99
N SER A 2 -7.05 10.38 4.04
CA SER A 2 -7.47 10.76 2.69
C SER A 2 -8.67 11.72 2.69
N THR A 3 -8.62 12.73 1.83
CA THR A 3 -9.73 13.65 1.52
C THR A 3 -10.38 13.35 0.17
N PHE A 4 -9.81 12.40 -0.58
CA PHE A 4 -10.39 11.91 -1.82
C PHE A 4 -11.69 11.15 -1.56
N CYS A 5 -12.77 11.51 -2.26
CA CYS A 5 -14.10 10.93 -2.06
C CYS A 5 -14.34 9.64 -2.86
N GLY A 6 -13.30 9.12 -3.51
CA GLY A 6 -13.35 7.89 -4.29
C GLY A 6 -13.80 8.01 -5.74
N LYS A 7 -14.21 9.20 -6.20
CA LYS A 7 -14.56 9.45 -7.62
C LYS A 7 -13.44 10.13 -8.37
N LEU A 8 -13.15 9.63 -9.57
CA LEU A 8 -12.30 10.32 -10.54
C LEU A 8 -13.06 11.52 -11.13
N GLU A 9 -12.34 12.60 -11.44
CA GLU A 9 -12.83 13.79 -12.14
C GLU A 9 -13.18 13.52 -13.61
N GLU A 10 -12.59 12.46 -14.19
CA GLU A 10 -12.92 11.95 -15.51
C GLU A 10 -14.33 11.32 -15.52
N LYS A 11 -15.33 12.09 -15.97
CA LYS A 11 -16.75 11.68 -15.96
C LYS A 11 -17.01 10.36 -16.67
N GLU A 12 -16.30 10.06 -17.76
CA GLU A 12 -16.45 8.80 -18.49
C GLU A 12 -16.00 7.58 -17.66
N LEU A 13 -15.21 7.81 -16.60
CA LEU A 13 -14.76 6.81 -15.62
C LEU A 13 -15.59 6.82 -14.34
N GLY A 14 -16.76 7.48 -14.31
CA GLY A 14 -17.62 7.59 -13.13
C GLY A 14 -18.18 6.27 -12.58
N PHE A 15 -18.03 5.16 -13.32
CA PHE A 15 -18.35 3.80 -12.88
C PHE A 15 -17.29 3.20 -11.94
N ILE A 16 -16.13 3.88 -11.77
CA ILE A 16 -15.03 3.47 -10.90
C ILE A 16 -15.13 4.18 -9.54
N GLY A 17 -15.09 3.40 -8.45
CA GLY A 17 -14.89 3.88 -7.09
C GLY A 17 -13.53 3.40 -6.54
N ILE A 18 -12.73 4.28 -5.94
CA ILE A 18 -11.40 3.92 -5.41
C ILE A 18 -11.27 4.36 -3.94
N ASP A 19 -10.87 3.45 -3.04
CA ASP A 19 -10.55 3.75 -1.62
C ASP A 19 -11.67 4.45 -0.81
N SER A 20 -12.90 4.37 -1.28
CA SER A 20 -14.11 4.71 -0.55
C SER A 20 -15.25 3.81 -1.02
N PHE A 21 -16.15 3.52 -0.10
CA PHE A 21 -17.30 2.62 -0.26
C PHE A 21 -18.57 3.25 0.32
N GLU A 22 -18.55 4.58 0.49
CA GLU A 22 -19.65 5.35 1.03
C GLU A 22 -20.86 5.36 0.07
N SER A 23 -22.02 5.76 0.59
CA SER A 23 -23.31 5.66 -0.11
C SER A 23 -23.37 6.39 -1.46
N HIS A 24 -22.61 7.46 -1.65
CA HIS A 24 -22.56 8.21 -2.93
C HIS A 24 -21.83 7.46 -4.06
N LEU A 25 -21.20 6.33 -3.75
CA LEU A 25 -20.51 5.44 -4.70
C LEU A 25 -21.32 4.19 -5.05
N LEU A 26 -22.54 4.02 -4.53
CA LEU A 26 -23.37 2.84 -4.83
C LEU A 26 -23.78 2.73 -6.32
N SER A 27 -23.58 3.79 -7.11
CA SER A 27 -23.74 3.75 -8.57
C SER A 27 -22.54 3.17 -9.31
N CYS A 28 -21.39 3.00 -8.65
CA CYS A 28 -20.18 2.45 -9.25
C CYS A 28 -20.30 0.92 -9.37
N SER A 29 -19.78 0.38 -10.48
CA SER A 29 -19.75 -1.06 -10.75
C SER A 29 -18.34 -1.65 -10.54
N THR A 30 -17.30 -0.83 -10.63
CA THR A 30 -15.90 -1.23 -10.49
C THR A 30 -15.30 -0.54 -9.28
N PHE A 31 -15.02 -1.29 -8.22
CA PHE A 31 -14.34 -0.78 -7.04
C PHE A 31 -12.87 -1.20 -7.03
N MET A 32 -12.01 -0.34 -6.50
CA MET A 32 -10.58 -0.60 -6.33
C MET A 32 -10.14 -0.23 -4.91
N LEU A 33 -9.35 -1.10 -4.26
CA LEU A 33 -8.77 -0.82 -2.95
C LEU A 33 -7.24 -0.88 -3.00
N SER A 34 -6.60 0.26 -2.78
CA SER A 34 -5.14 0.40 -2.85
C SER A 34 -4.45 -0.35 -1.73
N HIS A 35 -4.99 -0.33 -0.51
CA HIS A 35 -4.43 -1.00 0.66
C HIS A 35 -5.43 -1.11 1.83
N PHE A 36 -5.06 -1.89 2.84
CA PHE A 36 -5.94 -2.25 3.97
C PHE A 36 -5.81 -1.30 5.17
N HIS A 37 -5.99 0.01 4.97
CA HIS A 37 -6.11 0.99 6.05
C HIS A 37 -7.53 1.53 6.18
N LYS A 38 -7.93 1.83 7.42
CA LYS A 38 -9.30 2.22 7.77
C LYS A 38 -9.79 3.46 7.01
N ASP A 39 -8.93 4.44 6.80
CA ASP A 39 -9.29 5.70 6.13
C ASP A 39 -9.42 5.59 4.61
N HIS A 40 -9.00 4.46 4.01
CA HIS A 40 -9.22 4.06 2.60
C HIS A 40 -10.34 3.03 2.46
N MET A 41 -11.02 2.72 3.55
CA MET A 41 -12.08 1.71 3.64
C MET A 41 -13.38 2.29 4.22
N ARG A 42 -13.54 3.61 4.16
CA ARG A 42 -14.74 4.29 4.64
C ARG A 42 -15.97 3.76 3.91
N GLY A 43 -17.00 3.39 4.65
CA GLY A 43 -18.23 2.81 4.12
C GLY A 43 -18.19 1.31 3.82
N ILE A 44 -17.03 0.63 3.87
CA ILE A 44 -16.95 -0.79 3.47
C ILE A 44 -17.74 -1.72 4.41
N GLN A 45 -17.89 -1.28 5.66
CA GLN A 45 -18.65 -1.97 6.70
C GLN A 45 -20.12 -1.51 6.76
N ASP A 46 -20.50 -0.49 5.98
CA ASP A 46 -21.85 0.05 6.01
C ASP A 46 -22.82 -0.97 5.43
N GLN A 47 -23.97 -1.11 6.10
CA GLN A 47 -25.00 -2.06 5.69
C GLN A 47 -25.49 -1.81 4.26
N SER A 48 -25.59 -0.54 3.84
CA SER A 48 -26.00 -0.14 2.50
C SER A 48 -25.04 -0.65 1.43
N PHE A 49 -23.74 -0.47 1.65
CA PHE A 49 -22.70 -0.96 0.74
C PHE A 49 -22.67 -2.49 0.69
N GLN A 50 -22.62 -3.17 1.84
CA GLN A 50 -22.57 -4.64 1.88
C GLN A 50 -23.82 -5.26 1.25
N ALA A 51 -25.02 -4.71 1.50
CA ALA A 51 -26.24 -5.19 0.86
C ALA A 51 -26.21 -5.03 -0.66
N ALA A 52 -25.75 -3.88 -1.17
CA ALA A 52 -25.64 -3.63 -2.59
C ALA A 52 -24.57 -4.53 -3.24
N PHE A 53 -23.39 -4.65 -2.63
CA PHE A 53 -22.28 -5.45 -3.13
C PHE A 53 -22.63 -6.94 -3.15
N ASN A 54 -23.30 -7.45 -2.12
CA ASN A 54 -23.66 -8.86 -2.01
C ASN A 54 -24.84 -9.28 -2.90
N ASN A 55 -25.62 -8.32 -3.39
CA ASN A 55 -26.73 -8.59 -4.31
C ASN A 55 -26.21 -9.16 -5.64
N ILE A 56 -26.65 -10.36 -6.01
CA ILE A 56 -26.24 -11.04 -7.25
C ILE A 56 -26.69 -10.31 -8.51
N LYS A 57 -27.74 -9.46 -8.42
CA LYS A 57 -28.22 -8.65 -9.54
C LYS A 57 -27.32 -7.44 -9.82
N ASN A 58 -26.52 -7.00 -8.84
CA ASN A 58 -25.53 -5.96 -9.03
C ASN A 58 -24.24 -6.57 -9.56
N ASN A 59 -23.61 -5.90 -10.51
CA ASN A 59 -22.34 -6.27 -11.13
C ASN A 59 -21.13 -5.63 -10.45
N MET A 60 -21.29 -5.17 -9.20
CA MET A 60 -20.19 -4.63 -8.40
C MET A 60 -19.07 -5.66 -8.26
N ILE A 61 -17.84 -5.26 -8.56
CA ILE A 61 -16.62 -6.05 -8.35
C ILE A 61 -15.59 -5.18 -7.62
N LEU A 62 -14.88 -5.76 -6.66
CA LEU A 62 -13.78 -5.12 -5.95
C LEU A 62 -12.44 -5.72 -6.37
N TYR A 63 -11.57 -4.89 -6.93
CA TYR A 63 -10.22 -5.24 -7.34
C TYR A 63 -9.19 -4.71 -6.34
N ALA A 64 -8.22 -5.54 -5.97
CA ALA A 64 -7.09 -5.14 -5.13
C ALA A 64 -5.88 -6.05 -5.36
N SER A 65 -4.78 -5.81 -4.66
CA SER A 65 -3.66 -6.75 -4.63
C SER A 65 -4.06 -8.09 -3.98
N PRO A 66 -3.37 -9.21 -4.27
CA PRO A 66 -3.73 -10.52 -3.72
C PRO A 66 -3.71 -10.55 -2.18
N LEU A 67 -2.76 -9.83 -1.59
CA LEU A 67 -2.63 -9.73 -0.13
C LEU A 67 -3.76 -8.89 0.48
N THR A 68 -4.14 -7.77 -0.15
CA THR A 68 -5.29 -6.96 0.30
C THR A 68 -6.60 -7.75 0.21
N ILE A 69 -6.81 -8.54 -0.85
CA ILE A 69 -7.97 -9.44 -0.96
C ILE A 69 -7.96 -10.49 0.17
N THR A 70 -6.81 -11.03 0.52
CA THR A 70 -6.68 -11.98 1.64
C THR A 70 -7.05 -11.32 2.96
N TYR A 71 -6.65 -10.07 3.20
CA TYR A 71 -7.05 -9.32 4.39
C TYR A 71 -8.55 -9.06 4.45
N LEU A 72 -9.17 -8.68 3.34
CA LEU A 72 -10.63 -8.50 3.25
C LEU A 72 -11.38 -9.79 3.62
N LYS A 73 -10.95 -10.94 3.06
CA LYS A 73 -11.58 -12.25 3.33
C LYS A 73 -11.40 -12.71 4.78
N ARG A 74 -10.27 -12.39 5.41
CA ARG A 74 -9.98 -12.79 6.80
C ARG A 74 -10.60 -11.86 7.84
N ASN A 75 -10.96 -10.64 7.47
CA ASN A 75 -11.54 -9.69 8.39
C ASN A 75 -13.01 -10.01 8.67
N LYS A 76 -13.30 -10.45 9.89
CA LYS A 76 -14.64 -10.89 10.32
C LYS A 76 -15.70 -9.79 10.34
N SER A 77 -15.30 -8.52 10.33
CA SER A 77 -16.22 -7.38 10.31
C SER A 77 -16.64 -6.96 8.89
N ILE A 78 -16.01 -7.53 7.86
CA ILE A 78 -16.26 -7.21 6.46
C ILE A 78 -16.97 -8.41 5.83
N ASN A 79 -18.26 -8.26 5.55
CA ASN A 79 -19.07 -9.32 4.94
C ASN A 79 -19.33 -8.99 3.47
N LEU A 80 -18.34 -9.28 2.63
CA LEU A 80 -18.41 -9.10 1.18
C LEU A 80 -18.39 -10.45 0.46
N ARG A 81 -19.22 -10.59 -0.55
CA ARG A 81 -19.34 -11.80 -1.37
C ARG A 81 -18.00 -12.11 -2.05
N GLU A 82 -17.40 -13.25 -1.69
CA GLU A 82 -16.02 -13.55 -2.06
C GLU A 82 -15.75 -13.71 -3.56
N ASP A 83 -16.73 -14.12 -4.35
CA ASP A 83 -16.62 -14.26 -5.82
C ASP A 83 -16.56 -12.90 -6.54
N LYS A 84 -16.86 -11.80 -5.83
CA LYS A 84 -16.72 -10.42 -6.31
C LYS A 84 -15.43 -9.75 -5.83
N LEU A 85 -14.59 -10.45 -5.06
CA LEU A 85 -13.29 -9.98 -4.57
C LEU A 85 -12.19 -10.53 -5.49
N ILE A 86 -11.75 -9.72 -6.45
CA ILE A 86 -10.87 -10.17 -7.53
C ILE A 86 -9.44 -9.65 -7.31
N PRO A 87 -8.46 -10.54 -7.04
CA PRO A 87 -7.07 -10.14 -6.95
C PRO A 87 -6.52 -9.84 -8.35
N LEU A 88 -5.74 -8.77 -8.47
CA LEU A 88 -4.97 -8.46 -9.68
C LEU A 88 -3.47 -8.68 -9.40
N GLU A 89 -2.76 -9.29 -10.34
CA GLU A 89 -1.32 -9.51 -10.19
C GLU A 89 -0.54 -8.19 -10.28
N ILE A 90 0.45 -8.02 -9.40
CA ILE A 90 1.28 -6.81 -9.34
C ILE A 90 2.29 -6.82 -10.48
N GLY A 91 2.39 -5.69 -11.19
CA GLY A 91 3.32 -5.48 -12.30
C GLY A 91 2.81 -5.99 -13.65
N PHE A 92 1.62 -6.60 -13.71
CA PHE A 92 1.04 -7.15 -14.93
C PHE A 92 -0.22 -6.37 -15.35
N PRO A 93 -0.41 -6.12 -16.66
CA PRO A 93 -1.62 -5.49 -17.16
C PRO A 93 -2.80 -6.46 -17.13
N ASN A 94 -3.92 -6.04 -16.53
CA ASN A 94 -5.15 -6.82 -16.43
C ASN A 94 -6.25 -6.16 -17.27
N LEU A 95 -6.82 -6.88 -18.23
CA LEU A 95 -7.94 -6.39 -19.04
C LEU A 95 -9.25 -6.70 -18.29
N LEU A 96 -9.93 -5.66 -17.84
CA LEU A 96 -11.17 -5.77 -17.06
C LEU A 96 -12.35 -5.44 -17.95
N LYS A 97 -13.35 -6.32 -17.99
CA LYS A 97 -14.66 -5.99 -18.57
C LYS A 97 -15.40 -5.10 -17.58
N VAL A 98 -15.94 -3.98 -18.06
CA VAL A 98 -16.60 -2.99 -17.20
C VAL A 98 -18.04 -2.76 -17.64
N ASP A 99 -18.87 -2.31 -16.71
CA ASP A 99 -20.20 -1.81 -17.00
C ASP A 99 -20.15 -0.29 -17.09
N SER A 100 -20.03 0.20 -18.33
CA SER A 100 -19.86 1.60 -18.67
C SER A 100 -20.52 1.89 -20.02
N GLU A 101 -21.09 3.07 -20.17
CA GLU A 101 -21.61 3.57 -21.44
C GLU A 101 -20.49 3.91 -22.45
N HIS A 102 -19.27 4.12 -21.95
CA HIS A 102 -18.14 4.61 -22.74
C HIS A 102 -17.10 3.53 -23.06
N PHE A 103 -17.00 2.49 -22.23
CA PHE A 103 -15.94 1.49 -22.30
C PHE A 103 -16.50 0.08 -22.17
N GLU A 104 -16.13 -0.83 -23.07
CA GLU A 104 -16.39 -2.27 -22.87
C GLU A 104 -15.31 -2.89 -21.97
N TYR A 105 -14.06 -2.43 -22.12
CA TYR A 105 -12.92 -2.87 -21.31
C TYR A 105 -12.03 -1.70 -20.91
N ILE A 106 -11.39 -1.83 -19.76
CA ILE A 106 -10.26 -0.99 -19.33
C ILE A 106 -9.06 -1.89 -19.01
N CYS A 107 -7.85 -1.35 -19.10
CA CYS A 107 -6.65 -2.04 -18.64
C CYS A 107 -6.20 -1.46 -17.29
N VAL A 108 -5.94 -2.33 -16.31
CA VAL A 108 -5.47 -1.92 -14.97
C VAL A 108 -4.20 -2.68 -14.64
N THR A 109 -3.14 -1.93 -14.31
CA THR A 109 -1.89 -2.50 -13.80
C THR A 109 -1.67 -2.04 -12.37
N LEU A 110 -1.44 -2.98 -11.45
CA LEU A 110 -1.03 -2.64 -10.09
C LEU A 110 0.47 -2.40 -10.05
N LEU A 111 0.89 -1.28 -9.47
CA LEU A 111 2.30 -0.98 -9.21
C LEU A 111 2.55 -0.99 -7.69
N PRO A 112 3.69 -1.49 -7.19
CA PRO A 112 3.97 -1.43 -5.75
C PRO A 112 3.97 0.02 -5.23
N ALA A 113 3.18 0.32 -4.20
CA ALA A 113 3.14 1.65 -3.57
C ALA A 113 4.13 1.81 -2.41
N GLY A 114 4.63 0.68 -1.91
CA GLY A 114 5.63 0.67 -0.85
C GLY A 114 5.15 1.25 0.48
N HIS A 115 3.87 1.51 0.70
CA HIS A 115 3.34 2.13 1.92
C HIS A 115 3.17 1.12 3.07
N CYS A 116 2.50 0.01 2.80
CA CYS A 116 2.32 -1.13 3.71
C CYS A 116 2.21 -2.45 2.91
N PRO A 117 2.23 -3.63 3.56
CA PRO A 117 2.03 -4.90 2.88
C PRO A 117 0.73 -4.91 2.06
N GLY A 118 0.85 -5.23 0.77
CA GLY A 118 -0.28 -5.27 -0.17
C GLY A 118 -0.62 -3.92 -0.80
N SER A 119 0.03 -2.82 -0.40
CA SER A 119 -0.23 -1.49 -0.96
C SER A 119 0.18 -1.36 -2.43
N VAL A 120 -0.73 -0.82 -3.25
CA VAL A 120 -0.55 -0.66 -4.69
C VAL A 120 -1.03 0.71 -5.18
N MET A 121 -0.37 1.20 -6.23
CA MET A 121 -0.87 2.24 -7.10
C MET A 121 -1.64 1.58 -8.26
N PHE A 122 -2.68 2.23 -8.77
CA PHE A 122 -3.42 1.80 -9.95
C PHE A 122 -3.02 2.63 -11.17
N LEU A 123 -2.46 1.98 -12.18
CA LEU A 123 -2.34 2.54 -13.53
C LEU A 123 -3.55 2.07 -14.35
N ILE A 124 -4.48 2.98 -14.62
CA ILE A 124 -5.73 2.73 -15.33
C ILE A 124 -5.63 3.32 -16.75
N GLU A 125 -5.78 2.47 -17.76
CA GLU A 125 -5.72 2.83 -19.18
C GLU A 125 -7.08 2.56 -19.84
N ALA A 126 -7.80 3.64 -20.15
CA ALA A 126 -9.15 3.67 -20.72
C ALA A 126 -9.27 4.85 -21.70
N ARG A 127 -8.89 4.65 -22.97
CA ARG A 127 -8.62 5.74 -23.92
C ARG A 127 -9.76 6.76 -24.05
N PRO A 128 -9.49 8.07 -23.93
CA PRO A 128 -8.16 8.71 -23.94
C PRO A 128 -7.48 8.79 -22.57
N HIS A 129 -8.09 8.25 -21.51
CA HIS A 129 -7.62 8.41 -20.14
C HIS A 129 -6.49 7.44 -19.79
N ARG A 130 -5.40 7.99 -19.25
CA ARG A 130 -4.33 7.24 -18.56
C ARG A 130 -4.15 7.82 -17.17
N ILE A 131 -4.79 7.19 -16.19
CA ILE A 131 -4.83 7.65 -14.80
C ILE A 131 -3.80 6.88 -13.99
N LEU A 132 -3.01 7.61 -13.19
CA LEU A 132 -2.22 7.01 -12.12
C LEU A 132 -2.80 7.45 -10.79
N TYR A 133 -3.39 6.51 -10.06
CA TYR A 133 -3.84 6.71 -8.68
C TYR A 133 -2.83 6.08 -7.73
N THR A 134 -2.22 6.87 -6.84
CA THR A 134 -1.12 6.36 -6.01
C THR A 134 -1.57 5.59 -4.78
N GLY A 135 -2.83 5.73 -4.35
CA GLY A 135 -3.19 5.43 -2.95
C GLY A 135 -2.29 6.24 -2.01
N ASP A 136 -1.98 5.66 -0.86
CA ASP A 136 -0.85 6.09 -0.04
C ASP A 136 0.43 5.41 -0.53
N PHE A 137 1.51 6.17 -0.66
CA PHE A 137 2.74 5.62 -1.23
C PHE A 137 4.02 6.27 -0.71
N ARG A 138 5.08 5.45 -0.67
CA ARG A 138 6.47 5.92 -0.56
C ARG A 138 7.37 4.98 -1.33
N VAL A 139 7.74 5.45 -2.52
CA VAL A 139 8.63 4.75 -3.45
C VAL A 139 9.66 5.76 -3.94
N GLN A 140 10.93 5.38 -3.95
CA GLN A 140 11.97 6.28 -4.43
C GLN A 140 11.91 6.41 -5.95
N LEU A 141 12.30 7.56 -6.49
CA LEU A 141 12.29 7.79 -7.93
C LEU A 141 13.08 6.73 -8.71
N GLN A 142 14.18 6.23 -8.14
CA GLN A 142 14.98 5.16 -8.74
C GLN A 142 14.22 3.83 -8.90
N ASP A 143 13.27 3.55 -8.01
CA ASP A 143 12.45 2.34 -8.07
C ASP A 143 11.28 2.53 -9.03
N ILE A 144 10.69 3.74 -9.07
CA ILE A 144 9.66 4.10 -10.08
C ILE A 144 10.23 3.98 -11.50
N LYS A 145 11.50 4.34 -11.71
CA LYS A 145 12.23 4.17 -12.97
C LYS A 145 12.50 2.71 -13.36
N GLN A 146 12.10 1.74 -12.53
CA GLN A 146 12.14 0.31 -12.85
C GLN A 146 10.76 -0.27 -13.15
N PHE A 147 9.68 0.49 -12.93
CA PHE A 147 8.31 0.05 -13.21
C PHE A 147 8.04 0.05 -14.71
N LYS A 148 8.43 -1.02 -15.40
CA LYS A 148 8.25 -1.18 -16.86
C LYS A 148 6.85 -0.79 -17.37
N PRO A 149 5.74 -1.18 -16.70
CA PRO A 149 4.39 -0.79 -17.17
C PRO A 149 4.13 0.72 -17.18
N LEU A 150 4.89 1.49 -16.40
CA LEU A 150 4.81 2.95 -16.33
C LEU A 150 5.75 3.65 -17.32
N LEU A 151 6.72 2.94 -17.89
CA LEU A 151 7.84 3.50 -18.66
C LEU A 151 7.90 3.07 -20.13
N MET A 152 7.13 2.07 -20.52
CA MET A 152 7.10 1.59 -21.89
C MET A 152 5.72 1.92 -22.46
N ASP A 153 5.67 2.83 -23.44
CA ASP A 153 4.51 2.90 -24.32
C ASP A 153 4.56 1.76 -25.35
N ASN A 154 3.45 1.56 -26.06
CA ASN A 154 3.32 0.48 -27.04
C ASN A 154 4.27 0.68 -28.25
N ASP A 155 4.85 1.88 -28.39
CA ASP A 155 5.72 2.30 -29.48
C ASP A 155 7.22 2.16 -29.13
N GLY A 156 7.54 1.70 -27.92
CA GLY A 156 8.92 1.41 -27.51
C GLY A 156 9.73 2.64 -27.10
N ASN A 157 9.08 3.78 -26.84
CA ASN A 157 9.78 4.98 -26.36
C ASN A 157 10.31 4.76 -24.94
N CYS A 158 11.52 5.24 -24.69
CA CYS A 158 12.11 5.24 -23.35
C CYS A 158 11.65 6.48 -22.57
N GLY A 159 10.83 6.29 -21.54
CA GLY A 159 10.42 7.36 -20.62
C GLY A 159 9.04 7.13 -20.03
N PRO A 160 8.62 7.92 -19.02
CA PRO A 160 7.30 7.75 -18.43
C PRO A 160 6.20 7.91 -19.49
N LYS A 161 5.24 6.97 -19.47
CA LYS A 161 4.01 7.05 -20.24
C LYS A 161 3.34 8.42 -20.01
N ASN A 162 2.63 8.91 -21.00
CA ASN A 162 1.84 10.14 -20.83
C ASN A 162 0.69 9.90 -19.84
N ILE A 163 0.77 10.47 -18.63
CA ILE A 163 -0.27 10.35 -17.60
C ILE A 163 -1.24 11.52 -17.77
N SER A 164 -2.48 11.24 -18.16
CA SER A 164 -3.51 12.29 -18.34
C SER A 164 -3.93 12.89 -16.99
N ALA A 165 -3.98 12.08 -15.93
CA ALA A 165 -4.23 12.56 -14.59
C ALA A 165 -3.49 11.74 -13.53
N LEU A 166 -2.83 12.45 -12.61
CA LEU A 166 -2.16 11.87 -11.45
C LEU A 166 -2.95 12.22 -10.17
N TYR A 167 -3.46 11.22 -9.47
CA TYR A 167 -4.10 11.35 -8.16
C TYR A 167 -3.09 10.95 -7.08
N LEU A 168 -2.52 11.95 -6.42
CA LEU A 168 -1.28 11.84 -5.65
C LEU A 168 -1.51 11.88 -4.14
N ASP A 169 -0.88 10.93 -3.41
CA ASP A 169 -0.67 11.04 -1.97
C ASP A 169 0.08 12.33 -1.66
N THR A 170 -0.60 13.20 -0.92
CA THR A 170 -0.14 14.55 -0.60
C THR A 170 0.02 14.76 0.90
N THR A 171 0.07 13.67 1.66
CA THR A 171 0.18 13.65 3.13
C THR A 171 1.29 14.57 3.65
N PHE A 172 2.46 14.59 2.99
CA PHE A 172 3.58 15.45 3.36
C PHE A 172 3.97 16.45 2.25
N ALA A 173 3.01 16.92 1.46
CA ALA A 173 3.21 17.99 0.48
C ALA A 173 3.34 19.39 1.16
N SER A 174 4.34 19.51 2.02
CA SER A 174 4.62 20.70 2.83
C SER A 174 6.12 20.89 3.03
N LYS A 175 6.59 22.14 2.96
CA LYS A 175 8.00 22.49 3.24
C LYS A 175 8.44 22.12 4.65
N LYS A 176 7.49 21.99 5.60
CA LYS A 176 7.75 21.51 6.96
C LYS A 176 8.27 20.07 6.99
N TYR A 177 7.93 19.26 5.99
CA TYR A 177 8.31 17.84 5.89
C TYR A 177 9.13 17.62 4.62
N TYR A 178 10.15 18.46 4.45
CA TYR A 178 10.89 18.53 3.19
C TYR A 178 11.56 17.21 2.82
N GLU A 179 12.23 16.58 3.78
CA GLU A 179 12.98 15.35 3.57
C GLU A 179 12.86 14.47 4.83
N PHE A 180 12.78 13.16 4.60
CA PHE A 180 12.81 12.16 5.66
C PHE A 180 14.00 11.23 5.42
N PRO A 181 14.57 10.62 6.48
CA PRO A 181 15.58 9.58 6.33
C PRO A 181 15.05 8.40 5.51
N MET A 182 15.98 7.67 4.88
CA MET A 182 15.65 6.41 4.22
C MET A 182 15.13 5.40 5.26
N ARG A 183 14.27 4.46 4.85
CA ARG A 183 13.76 3.43 5.78
C ARG A 183 14.87 2.64 6.47
N LYS A 184 15.96 2.36 5.76
CA LYS A 184 17.14 1.69 6.32
C LYS A 184 17.78 2.52 7.44
N GLU A 185 17.88 3.83 7.27
CA GLU A 185 18.42 4.75 8.28
C GLU A 185 17.46 4.88 9.47
N SER A 186 16.16 5.00 9.22
CA SER A 186 15.13 4.97 10.27
C SER A 186 15.20 3.68 11.09
N SER A 187 15.33 2.52 10.44
CA SER A 187 15.48 1.22 11.10
C SER A 187 16.77 1.14 11.90
N ALA A 188 17.89 1.69 11.40
CA ALA A 188 19.15 1.75 12.15
C ALA A 188 19.02 2.61 13.42
N ASN A 189 18.34 3.76 13.33
CA ASN A 189 18.04 4.58 14.49
C ASN A 189 17.14 3.86 15.51
N LEU A 190 16.14 3.12 15.03
CA LEU A 190 15.29 2.29 15.88
C LEU A 190 16.09 1.19 16.60
N ILE A 191 16.93 0.46 15.86
CA ILE A 191 17.79 -0.59 16.40
C ILE A 191 18.70 -0.03 17.50
N LYS A 192 19.31 1.15 17.27
CA LYS A 192 20.14 1.81 18.27
C LYS A 192 19.36 2.10 19.56
N VAL A 193 18.19 2.74 19.45
CA VAL A 193 17.33 3.04 20.61
C VAL A 193 16.90 1.79 21.37
N VAL A 194 16.57 0.72 20.64
CA VAL A 194 16.18 -0.58 21.22
C VAL A 194 17.37 -1.20 21.96
N GLY A 195 18.54 -1.28 21.33
CA GLY A 195 19.74 -1.89 21.91
C GLY A 195 20.19 -1.15 23.17
N GLU A 196 20.29 0.18 23.09
CA GLU A 196 20.67 1.03 24.23
C GLU A 196 19.80 0.82 25.47
N TRP A 197 18.52 0.46 25.30
CA TRP A 197 17.63 0.15 26.43
C TRP A 197 17.77 -1.30 26.89
N LEU A 198 17.79 -2.25 25.95
CA LEU A 198 17.82 -3.68 26.27
C LEU A 198 19.15 -4.11 26.92
N ASP A 199 20.25 -3.41 26.62
CA ASP A 199 21.58 -3.69 27.17
C ASP A 199 21.76 -3.21 28.63
N GLN A 200 20.89 -2.33 29.13
CA GLN A 200 21.01 -1.78 30.48
C GLN A 200 20.60 -2.77 31.57
N ASP A 201 19.60 -3.60 31.31
CA ASP A 201 19.03 -4.54 32.28
C ASP A 201 18.36 -5.69 31.54
N PRO A 202 18.59 -6.97 31.88
CA PRO A 202 17.91 -8.13 31.28
C PRO A 202 16.37 -8.07 31.37
N ASP A 203 15.82 -7.40 32.38
CA ASP A 203 14.38 -7.25 32.58
C ASP A 203 13.78 -6.13 31.71
N ASN A 204 14.61 -5.33 31.05
CA ASN A 204 14.13 -4.27 30.19
C ASN A 204 13.38 -4.81 28.97
N LYS A 205 12.28 -4.13 28.63
CA LYS A 205 11.41 -4.45 27.49
C LYS A 205 11.14 -3.22 26.64
N ILE A 206 10.83 -3.45 25.37
CA ILE A 206 10.45 -2.45 24.40
C ILE A 206 8.98 -2.61 24.05
N CYS A 207 8.25 -1.51 24.17
CA CYS A 207 6.91 -1.31 23.63
C CYS A 207 7.02 -0.52 22.32
N LEU A 208 6.96 -1.21 21.18
CA LEU A 208 6.90 -0.59 19.85
C LEU A 208 5.47 -0.14 19.56
N TRP A 209 5.25 1.17 19.60
CA TRP A 209 3.97 1.76 19.28
C TRP A 209 3.86 2.08 17.78
N MET A 210 2.76 1.59 17.20
CA MET A 210 2.40 1.77 15.80
C MET A 210 1.20 2.72 15.67
N PRO A 211 1.34 3.85 14.95
CA PRO A 211 0.20 4.74 14.71
C PRO A 211 -0.85 4.16 13.74
N GLY A 212 -0.51 3.12 12.96
CA GLY A 212 -1.41 2.41 12.04
C GLY A 212 -1.51 0.90 12.31
N TYR A 213 -2.54 0.25 11.78
CA TYR A 213 -2.74 -1.19 11.95
C TYR A 213 -1.63 -1.99 11.22
N VAL A 214 -1.23 -1.58 10.02
CA VAL A 214 -0.06 -2.09 9.27
C VAL A 214 0.79 -0.93 8.73
N GLY A 215 2.03 -1.16 8.34
CA GLY A 215 2.89 -0.16 7.65
C GLY A 215 4.31 0.01 8.20
N ILE A 216 4.71 -0.75 9.23
CA ILE A 216 6.10 -0.72 9.76
C ILE A 216 6.80 -2.07 9.69
N GLU A 217 6.22 -3.02 8.96
CA GLU A 217 6.67 -4.42 8.89
C GLU A 217 8.15 -4.51 8.49
N TYR A 218 8.62 -3.63 7.61
CA TYR A 218 10.04 -3.48 7.28
C TYR A 218 10.90 -3.22 8.54
N ALA A 219 10.51 -2.26 9.38
CA ALA A 219 11.25 -1.94 10.62
C ALA A 219 11.20 -3.10 11.63
N ILE A 220 10.06 -3.81 11.72
CA ILE A 220 9.91 -5.01 12.56
C ILE A 220 10.91 -6.08 12.12
N VAL A 221 10.98 -6.38 10.82
CA VAL A 221 11.93 -7.36 10.27
C VAL A 221 13.38 -6.97 10.54
N GLU A 222 13.74 -5.70 10.33
CA GLU A 222 15.11 -5.22 10.57
C GLU A 222 15.51 -5.35 12.06
N VAL A 223 14.62 -4.98 12.98
CA VAL A 223 14.85 -5.15 14.43
C VAL A 223 14.96 -6.63 14.80
N ALA A 224 14.01 -7.46 14.34
CA ALA A 224 14.00 -8.89 14.64
C ALA A 224 15.26 -9.61 14.13
N LYS A 225 15.73 -9.27 12.92
CA LYS A 225 17.00 -9.76 12.35
C LYS A 225 18.19 -9.35 13.20
N HIS A 226 18.25 -8.08 13.62
CA HIS A 226 19.38 -7.56 14.39
C HIS A 226 19.50 -8.23 15.76
N PHE A 227 18.40 -8.29 16.52
CA PHE A 227 18.38 -8.89 17.87
C PHE A 227 18.20 -10.41 17.87
N LYS A 228 18.09 -11.03 16.69
CA LYS A 228 17.88 -12.48 16.50
C LYS A 228 16.73 -13.02 17.35
N CYS A 229 15.62 -12.28 17.36
CA CYS A 229 14.45 -12.60 18.16
C CYS A 229 13.16 -12.39 17.37
N SER A 230 12.11 -13.13 17.71
CA SER A 230 10.76 -12.82 17.23
C SER A 230 10.15 -11.68 18.07
N ILE A 231 9.43 -10.79 17.40
CA ILE A 231 8.71 -9.67 18.04
C ILE A 231 7.28 -10.14 18.36
N HIS A 232 6.86 -9.96 19.60
CA HIS A 232 5.51 -10.35 20.00
C HIS A 232 4.48 -9.38 19.40
N VAL A 233 3.40 -9.92 18.84
CA VAL A 233 2.27 -9.18 18.25
C VAL A 233 0.95 -9.72 18.79
N HIS A 234 -0.11 -8.92 18.74
CA HIS A 234 -1.42 -9.39 19.20
C HIS A 234 -1.94 -10.54 18.31
N LYS A 235 -2.52 -11.58 18.91
CA LYS A 235 -2.99 -12.78 18.19
C LYS A 235 -3.96 -12.46 17.04
N GLN A 236 -4.92 -11.57 17.28
CA GLN A 236 -5.87 -11.16 16.23
C GLN A 236 -5.15 -10.56 15.02
N LYS A 237 -4.18 -9.67 15.24
CA LYS A 237 -3.40 -9.05 14.17
C LYS A 237 -2.57 -10.09 13.40
N TYR A 238 -2.02 -11.06 14.13
CA TYR A 238 -1.29 -12.16 13.51
C TYR A 238 -2.20 -13.02 12.62
N ASP A 239 -3.33 -13.47 13.15
CA ASP A 239 -4.26 -14.36 12.44
C ASP A 239 -4.88 -13.67 11.22
N GLU A 240 -5.33 -12.42 11.38
CA GLU A 240 -5.99 -11.67 10.30
C GLU A 240 -5.01 -11.20 9.23
N LEU A 241 -3.78 -10.83 9.60
CA LEU A 241 -2.85 -10.13 8.70
C LEU A 241 -1.48 -10.81 8.59
N TYR A 242 -0.69 -10.83 9.68
CA TYR A 242 0.73 -11.13 9.57
C TYR A 242 1.03 -12.57 9.16
N SER A 243 0.18 -13.53 9.52
CA SER A 243 0.27 -14.93 9.09
C SER A 243 0.09 -15.17 7.58
N SER A 244 -0.24 -14.13 6.80
CA SER A 244 -0.27 -14.18 5.33
C SER A 244 0.88 -13.43 4.65
N ILE A 245 1.81 -12.87 5.43
CA ILE A 245 3.01 -12.21 4.92
C ILE A 245 4.21 -13.13 5.16
N ALA A 246 4.63 -13.88 4.14
CA ALA A 246 5.77 -14.81 4.26
C ALA A 246 7.06 -14.12 4.76
N ASP A 247 7.29 -12.86 4.38
CA ASP A 247 8.47 -12.10 4.82
C ASP A 247 8.48 -11.79 6.33
N LEU A 248 7.35 -11.97 7.03
CA LEU A 248 7.27 -11.85 8.48
C LEU A 248 7.43 -13.19 9.21
N ASP A 249 7.49 -14.31 8.48
CA ASP A 249 7.64 -15.62 9.08
C ASP A 249 8.91 -15.66 9.96
N ASN A 250 8.77 -16.21 11.16
CA ASN A 250 9.81 -16.26 12.20
C ASN A 250 10.21 -14.91 12.85
N TYR A 251 9.82 -13.77 12.27
CA TYR A 251 10.12 -12.45 12.83
C TYR A 251 9.05 -11.91 13.76
N VAL A 252 7.82 -12.44 13.68
CA VAL A 252 6.72 -12.09 14.58
C VAL A 252 6.10 -13.34 15.21
N THR A 253 5.54 -13.20 16.41
CA THR A 253 4.85 -14.31 17.10
C THR A 253 3.61 -13.82 17.87
N PRO A 254 2.48 -14.57 17.84
CA PRO A 254 1.32 -14.32 18.69
C PRO A 254 1.45 -14.99 20.07
N ILE A 255 2.51 -15.77 20.30
CA ILE A 255 2.73 -16.52 21.54
C ILE A 255 3.53 -15.63 22.48
N LEU A 256 2.95 -15.31 23.64
CA LEU A 256 3.65 -14.59 24.70
C LEU A 256 4.70 -15.52 25.33
N THR A 257 5.97 -15.30 25.00
CA THR A 257 7.12 -15.96 25.64
C THR A 257 7.96 -14.93 26.41
N ASN A 258 9.23 -15.22 26.71
CA ASN A 258 10.19 -14.23 27.24
C ASN A 258 10.66 -13.22 26.18
N ASN A 259 9.80 -12.82 25.24
CA ASN A 259 10.12 -11.79 24.26
C ASN A 259 10.39 -10.47 24.99
N ARG A 260 11.40 -9.73 24.57
CA ARG A 260 11.74 -8.40 25.12
C ARG A 260 11.24 -7.25 24.26
N ILE A 261 10.70 -7.54 23.08
CA ILE A 261 10.21 -6.55 22.10
C ILE A 261 8.78 -6.91 21.71
N HIS A 262 7.87 -5.95 21.88
CA HIS A 262 6.44 -6.12 21.70
C HIS A 262 5.87 -5.02 20.78
N ALA A 263 5.11 -5.41 19.76
CA ALA A 263 4.41 -4.53 18.82
C ALA A 263 2.89 -4.78 18.83
N CYS A 264 2.33 -4.92 20.04
CA CYS A 264 0.97 -5.41 20.25
C CYS A 264 -0.04 -4.26 20.32
N SER A 265 -0.37 -3.64 19.19
CA SER A 265 -1.51 -2.72 19.15
C SER A 265 -2.82 -3.49 18.97
N LYS A 266 -3.83 -3.21 19.80
CA LYS A 266 -5.19 -3.78 19.74
C LYS A 266 -6.28 -2.77 19.33
N THR A 267 -5.91 -1.50 19.09
CA THR A 267 -6.77 -0.31 19.19
C THR A 267 -7.28 -0.04 20.61
N GLU A 268 -7.11 1.22 21.06
CA GLU A 268 -7.61 1.83 22.30
C GLU A 268 -7.16 1.20 23.63
N CYS A 269 -6.30 1.96 24.31
CA CYS A 269 -5.97 1.85 25.73
C CYS A 269 -7.26 1.99 26.54
N ASP A 270 -7.88 0.87 26.90
CA ASP A 270 -8.62 0.77 28.14
C ASP A 270 -7.77 -0.09 29.08
N THR A 271 -7.49 0.47 30.27
CA THR A 271 -6.58 0.00 31.33
C THR A 271 -5.13 0.48 31.19
N ASP A 272 -4.45 0.65 32.32
CA ASP A 272 -3.10 1.19 32.55
C ASP A 272 -1.94 0.40 31.86
N SER A 273 -2.24 -0.34 30.80
CA SER A 273 -1.34 -1.17 30.02
C SER A 273 -1.30 -0.68 28.55
N ILE A 274 -0.14 -0.21 28.11
CA ILE A 274 0.10 0.03 26.68
C ILE A 274 0.77 -1.23 26.13
N ASN A 275 0.04 -1.94 25.26
CA ASN A 275 0.34 -3.29 24.75
C ASN A 275 0.02 -4.40 25.78
N CYS A 276 0.43 -5.63 25.48
CA CYS A 276 0.32 -6.79 26.40
C CYS A 276 1.27 -6.70 27.62
N MET A 277 1.63 -5.49 28.05
CA MET A 277 2.56 -5.21 29.15
C MET A 277 2.08 -4.01 29.96
N GLU A 278 2.27 -4.08 31.28
CA GLU A 278 2.12 -2.93 32.16
C GLU A 278 3.29 -1.97 31.96
N LEU A 279 3.01 -0.66 31.92
CA LEU A 279 4.05 0.34 31.83
C LEU A 279 4.71 0.52 33.19
N ASN A 280 6.03 0.29 33.25
CA ASN A 280 6.83 0.48 34.44
C ASN A 280 8.25 0.95 34.07
N LYS A 281 9.12 1.09 35.07
CA LYS A 281 10.50 1.59 34.89
C LYS A 281 11.37 0.76 33.92
N ASN A 282 11.03 -0.50 33.68
CA ASN A 282 11.77 -1.40 32.79
C ASN A 282 11.19 -1.41 31.35
N VAL A 283 10.08 -0.71 31.10
CA VAL A 283 9.46 -0.64 29.77
C VAL A 283 9.76 0.70 29.10
N LYS A 284 10.42 0.67 27.95
CA LYS A 284 10.58 1.85 27.09
C LYS A 284 9.59 1.81 25.93
N CYS A 285 8.78 2.85 25.83
CA CYS A 285 7.89 3.08 24.70
C CYS A 285 8.65 3.76 23.56
N VAL A 286 8.65 3.12 22.39
CA VAL A 286 9.24 3.65 21.16
C VAL A 286 8.16 3.78 20.10
N GLN A 287 7.95 4.97 19.57
CA GLN A 287 6.96 5.26 18.54
C GLN A 287 7.65 5.58 17.21
N LEU A 288 7.27 4.88 16.14
CA LEU A 288 7.61 5.29 14.78
C LEU A 288 6.64 6.36 14.31
N ASN A 289 7.16 7.56 14.01
CA ASN A 289 6.31 8.71 13.73
C ASN A 289 7.03 9.70 12.81
N ALA A 290 6.48 9.97 11.63
CA ALA A 290 7.01 11.01 10.73
C ALA A 290 6.50 12.42 11.08
N LEU A 291 5.24 12.56 11.51
CA LEU A 291 4.60 13.84 11.82
C LEU A 291 5.33 14.64 12.91
N ALA A 292 6.00 13.94 13.82
CA ALA A 292 6.78 14.56 14.90
C ALA A 292 8.12 15.18 14.43
N PHE A 293 8.55 14.91 13.20
CA PHE A 293 9.85 15.32 12.66
C PHE A 293 9.64 16.28 11.49
N THR A 294 9.40 17.54 11.81
CA THR A 294 9.55 18.61 10.82
C THR A 294 11.03 18.80 10.47
N LYS A 295 11.31 19.50 9.38
CA LYS A 295 12.66 19.89 8.97
C LYS A 295 13.43 20.53 10.13
N ASP A 296 12.85 21.50 10.81
CA ASP A 296 13.49 22.18 11.93
C ASP A 296 13.81 21.23 13.10
N VAL A 297 12.93 20.26 13.37
CA VAL A 297 13.18 19.25 14.42
C VAL A 297 14.32 18.33 14.02
N ILE A 298 14.37 17.90 12.75
CA ILE A 298 15.46 17.05 12.24
C ILE A 298 16.79 17.82 12.29
N ASP A 299 16.81 19.07 11.87
CA ASP A 299 18.01 19.90 11.83
C ASP A 299 18.58 20.17 13.24
N ILE A 300 17.72 20.30 14.26
CA ILE A 300 18.14 20.60 15.65
C ILE A 300 18.40 19.33 16.47
N SER A 301 17.49 18.36 16.40
CA SER A 301 17.43 17.21 17.32
C SER A 301 17.71 15.87 16.64
N GLY A 302 17.92 15.86 15.32
CA GLY A 302 18.12 14.64 14.54
C GLY A 302 16.86 13.79 14.39
N HIS A 303 17.07 12.49 14.20
CA HIS A 303 16.00 11.54 13.82
C HIS A 303 15.38 10.78 14.99
N VAL A 304 15.78 11.12 16.23
CA VAL A 304 15.25 10.52 17.45
C VAL A 304 15.00 11.63 18.46
N ILE A 305 13.80 11.70 19.01
CA ILE A 305 13.43 12.67 20.04
C ILE A 305 12.71 11.97 21.19
N VAL A 306 12.78 12.54 22.39
CA VAL A 306 11.99 12.08 23.54
C VAL A 306 10.97 13.16 23.88
N LYS A 307 9.69 12.80 23.93
CA LYS A 307 8.63 13.71 24.36
C LYS A 307 7.51 12.94 25.06
N ASN A 308 7.12 13.40 26.24
CA ASN A 308 6.15 12.76 27.14
C ASN A 308 6.54 11.30 27.46
N ASN A 309 7.81 11.06 27.81
CA ASN A 309 8.38 9.73 28.09
C ASN A 309 8.28 8.70 26.94
N ILE A 310 7.90 9.14 25.74
CA ILE A 310 7.89 8.31 24.52
C ILE A 310 9.10 8.71 23.69
N THR A 311 9.94 7.71 23.39
CA THR A 311 11.02 7.88 22.42
C THR A 311 10.42 7.77 21.03
N ARG A 312 10.53 8.81 20.21
CA ARG A 312 10.05 8.81 18.83
C ARG A 312 11.23 8.62 17.91
N VAL A 313 11.04 7.82 16.87
CA VAL A 313 12.02 7.62 15.80
C VAL A 313 11.37 8.05 14.48
N CYS A 314 12.10 8.86 13.71
CA CYS A 314 11.65 9.35 12.42
C CYS A 314 11.55 8.18 11.44
N TYR A 315 10.32 7.80 11.09
CA TYR A 315 10.03 6.75 10.13
C TYR A 315 8.77 7.14 9.38
N SER A 316 8.83 7.13 8.05
CA SER A 316 7.70 7.47 7.18
C SER A 316 7.36 6.34 6.22
N SER A 317 6.05 6.08 6.10
CA SER A 317 5.46 5.24 5.05
C SER A 317 4.84 6.06 3.90
N HIS A 318 4.98 7.38 3.95
CA HIS A 318 4.57 8.30 2.88
C HIS A 318 5.78 9.11 2.37
N SER A 319 5.74 9.47 1.10
CA SER A 319 6.78 10.29 0.48
C SER A 319 6.90 11.66 1.15
N SER A 320 8.13 12.10 1.41
CA SER A 320 8.46 13.48 1.80
C SER A 320 8.15 14.48 0.68
N CYS A 321 8.12 15.77 1.00
CA CYS A 321 7.87 16.80 0.00
C CYS A 321 8.88 16.76 -1.15
N LYS A 322 10.16 16.45 -0.88
CA LYS A 322 11.21 16.31 -1.89
C LYS A 322 10.95 15.12 -2.81
N GLU A 323 10.65 13.94 -2.25
CA GLU A 323 10.31 12.74 -3.02
C GLU A 323 9.08 12.99 -3.92
N LEU A 324 8.04 13.67 -3.39
CA LEU A 324 6.85 14.02 -4.18
C LEU A 324 7.17 14.95 -5.36
N ARG A 325 7.99 15.98 -5.16
CA ARG A 325 8.43 16.91 -6.22
C ARG A 325 9.17 16.18 -7.33
N GLU A 326 10.10 15.31 -6.97
CA GLU A 326 10.88 14.52 -7.91
C GLU A 326 9.99 13.64 -8.79
N ILE A 327 8.94 13.05 -8.20
CA ILE A 327 7.98 12.20 -8.90
C ILE A 327 7.08 13.01 -9.83
N VAL A 328 6.50 14.12 -9.35
CA VAL A 328 5.67 15.00 -10.19
C VAL A 328 6.46 15.52 -11.38
N ARG A 329 7.71 15.95 -11.16
CA ARG A 329 8.61 16.40 -12.23
C ARG A 329 8.95 15.30 -13.21
N PHE A 330 9.21 14.08 -12.73
CA PHE A 330 9.54 12.94 -13.59
C PHE A 330 8.36 12.52 -14.44
N LEU A 331 7.18 12.31 -13.84
CA LEU A 331 5.99 11.85 -14.55
C LEU A 331 5.39 12.92 -15.46
N ASN A 332 5.51 14.19 -15.09
CA ASN A 332 4.99 15.35 -15.81
C ASN A 332 3.56 15.12 -16.37
N PRO A 333 2.56 14.88 -15.49
CA PRO A 333 1.22 14.54 -15.93
C PRO A 333 0.53 15.73 -16.64
N GLU A 334 -0.62 15.53 -17.27
CA GLU A 334 -1.41 16.63 -17.83
C GLU A 334 -2.24 17.33 -16.74
N LYS A 335 -2.76 16.55 -15.78
CA LYS A 335 -3.51 17.03 -14.61
C LYS A 335 -2.97 16.43 -13.32
N LEU A 336 -3.05 17.20 -12.25
CA LEU A 336 -2.59 16.80 -10.92
C LEU A 336 -3.72 17.01 -9.90
N TYR A 337 -4.10 15.92 -9.23
CA TYR A 337 -5.13 15.87 -8.21
C TYR A 337 -4.53 15.35 -6.90
N PHE A 338 -5.12 15.77 -5.78
CA PHE A 338 -4.54 15.57 -4.45
C PHE A 338 -5.44 14.67 -3.60
N ASN A 339 -4.90 13.53 -3.19
CA ASN A 339 -5.64 12.58 -2.35
C ASN A 339 -5.83 13.10 -0.93
N VAL A 340 -4.96 14.00 -0.45
CA VAL A 340 -4.93 14.50 0.93
C VAL A 340 -4.75 16.02 0.94
N ILE A 341 -5.76 16.74 1.42
CA ILE A 341 -5.74 18.20 1.57
C ILE A 341 -6.06 18.54 3.02
N VAL A 342 -5.02 18.84 3.81
CA VAL A 342 -5.16 19.13 5.25
C VAL A 342 -4.46 20.44 5.56
N ASN A 343 -5.21 21.43 6.09
CA ASN A 343 -4.70 22.74 6.50
C ASN A 343 -3.90 23.50 5.42
N GLN A 344 -4.15 23.18 4.15
CA GLN A 344 -3.57 23.80 2.96
C GLN A 344 -4.64 23.89 1.89
N THR A 345 -4.53 24.85 0.99
CA THR A 345 -5.34 24.96 -0.22
C THR A 345 -4.75 24.10 -1.35
N VAL A 346 -5.58 23.73 -2.32
CA VAL A 346 -5.13 23.06 -3.57
C VAL A 346 -4.00 23.85 -4.22
N LYS A 347 -4.14 25.18 -4.29
CA LYS A 347 -3.13 26.06 -4.88
C LYS A 347 -1.79 25.97 -4.13
N GLU A 348 -1.79 26.01 -2.81
CA GLU A 348 -0.56 25.91 -2.02
C GLU A 348 0.16 24.58 -2.23
N ILE A 349 -0.56 23.46 -2.24
CA ILE A 349 0.01 22.14 -2.52
C ILE A 349 0.62 22.10 -3.92
N TYR A 350 -0.13 22.61 -4.90
CA TYR A 350 0.33 22.71 -6.28
C TYR A 350 1.61 23.54 -6.42
N ASP A 351 1.63 24.76 -5.86
CA ASP A 351 2.79 25.66 -5.87
C ASP A 351 4.01 25.02 -5.20
N ILE A 352 3.79 24.27 -4.11
CA ILE A 352 4.84 23.53 -3.41
C ILE A 352 5.42 22.41 -4.28
N LEU A 353 4.58 21.62 -4.96
CA LEU A 353 5.02 20.46 -5.73
C LEU A 353 5.60 20.82 -7.11
N THR A 354 5.18 21.95 -7.67
CA THR A 354 5.57 22.42 -9.02
C THR A 354 6.64 23.51 -9.02
N GLU A 355 6.95 24.07 -7.86
CA GLU A 355 7.86 25.21 -7.70
C GLU A 355 7.45 26.42 -8.57
N ASN A 356 6.14 26.58 -8.82
CA ASN A 356 5.54 27.61 -9.69
C ASN A 356 5.99 27.59 -11.15
N ASN A 357 6.70 26.55 -11.60
CA ASN A 357 7.33 26.49 -12.93
C ASN A 357 6.88 25.29 -13.75
N TRP A 358 5.77 24.65 -13.37
CA TRP A 358 5.28 23.48 -14.09
C TRP A 358 4.49 23.87 -15.34
N THR A 359 4.97 23.37 -16.47
CA THR A 359 4.24 23.35 -17.74
C THR A 359 3.76 21.92 -17.98
N PRO A 360 2.46 21.62 -17.81
CA PRO A 360 1.94 20.29 -18.06
C PRO A 360 2.27 19.84 -19.48
N ARG A 361 2.42 18.52 -19.66
CA ARG A 361 2.60 17.94 -20.99
C ARG A 361 1.37 18.31 -21.83
N THR A 362 1.50 19.22 -22.78
CA THR A 362 0.41 19.53 -23.72
C THR A 362 0.02 18.26 -24.47
N GLN A 363 -1.27 17.94 -24.56
CA GLN A 363 -1.82 16.85 -25.36
C GLN A 363 -1.15 16.85 -26.75
N LYS A 364 -0.14 16.01 -26.95
CA LYS A 364 0.27 15.66 -28.30
C LYS A 364 -0.89 14.84 -28.84
N LYS A 365 -1.55 15.35 -29.90
CA LYS A 365 -2.62 14.64 -30.62
C LYS A 365 -2.31 13.15 -30.68
N ASP A 366 -3.16 12.34 -30.07
CA ASP A 366 -3.05 10.89 -30.06
C ASP A 366 -2.77 10.40 -31.49
N VAL A 367 -1.55 9.92 -31.70
CA VAL A 367 -1.27 9.06 -32.85
C VAL A 367 -2.18 7.86 -32.65
N LYS A 368 -3.06 7.57 -33.61
CA LYS A 368 -3.99 6.44 -33.59
C LYS A 368 -3.22 5.12 -33.36
N GLU A 369 -2.98 4.76 -32.12
CA GLU A 369 -2.39 3.48 -31.75
C GLU A 369 -3.40 2.38 -32.10
N ASN A 370 -2.99 1.45 -32.96
CA ASN A 370 -3.85 0.44 -33.55
C ASN A 370 -4.29 -0.60 -32.49
N THR A 371 -5.59 -0.68 -32.20
CA THR A 371 -6.22 -1.62 -31.24
C THR A 371 -5.93 -3.10 -31.55
N LYS A 372 -5.39 -3.41 -32.72
CA LYS A 372 -4.99 -4.76 -33.16
C LYS A 372 -3.71 -5.29 -32.50
N VAL A 373 -2.90 -4.45 -31.85
CA VAL A 373 -1.61 -4.89 -31.25
C VAL A 373 -1.82 -5.56 -29.88
N ILE A 374 -2.81 -5.14 -29.09
CA ILE A 374 -3.13 -5.75 -27.79
C ILE A 374 -3.61 -7.20 -27.95
N LEU A 375 -4.38 -7.51 -29.00
CA LEU A 375 -4.82 -8.87 -29.33
C LEU A 375 -3.69 -9.79 -29.83
N LYS A 376 -2.58 -9.25 -30.35
CA LYS A 376 -1.43 -10.06 -30.76
C LYS A 376 -0.53 -10.46 -29.59
N LEU A 377 -0.47 -9.65 -28.53
CA LEU A 377 0.23 -10.00 -27.30
C LEU A 377 -0.56 -11.08 -26.53
N SER A 378 -1.88 -10.97 -26.39
CA SER A 378 -2.69 -11.99 -25.69
C SER A 378 -2.54 -13.40 -26.29
N ASN A 379 -2.50 -13.50 -27.63
CA ASN A 379 -2.37 -14.79 -28.32
C ASN A 379 -0.95 -15.39 -28.20
N LYS A 380 0.09 -14.57 -28.09
CA LYS A 380 1.47 -15.05 -27.87
C LYS A 380 1.70 -15.49 -26.42
N TYR A 381 0.99 -14.87 -25.46
CA TYR A 381 1.04 -15.25 -24.04
C TYR A 381 0.20 -16.50 -23.72
N GLN A 382 -0.98 -16.69 -24.34
CA GLN A 382 -1.74 -17.94 -24.23
C GLN A 382 -0.97 -19.17 -24.77
N TYR A 383 -0.14 -18.98 -25.81
CA TYR A 383 0.72 -20.04 -26.32
C TYR A 383 1.77 -20.48 -25.28
N ASN A 384 2.39 -19.53 -24.57
CA ASN A 384 3.42 -19.83 -23.57
C ASN A 384 2.85 -20.47 -22.29
N GLN A 385 1.65 -20.08 -21.83
CA GLN A 385 1.00 -20.74 -20.69
C GLN A 385 0.61 -22.20 -20.99
N ASN A 386 0.19 -22.51 -22.22
CA ASN A 386 -0.12 -23.88 -22.64
C ASN A 386 1.12 -24.79 -22.72
N VAL A 387 2.30 -24.22 -22.98
CA VAL A 387 3.57 -24.96 -22.97
C VAL A 387 4.03 -25.23 -21.53
N GLN A 388 3.92 -24.24 -20.63
CA GLN A 388 4.26 -24.40 -19.20
C GLN A 388 3.36 -25.42 -18.49
N ASN A 389 2.05 -25.38 -18.73
CA ASN A 389 1.08 -26.33 -18.17
C ASN A 389 1.26 -27.78 -18.66
N LYS A 390 1.88 -27.99 -19.83
CA LYS A 390 2.25 -29.34 -20.31
C LYS A 390 3.47 -29.89 -19.59
N THR A 391 4.45 -29.05 -19.25
CA THR A 391 5.64 -29.46 -18.49
C THR A 391 5.34 -29.77 -17.03
N GLU A 392 4.43 -29.04 -16.37
CA GLU A 392 4.07 -29.30 -14.96
C GLU A 392 3.30 -30.63 -14.75
N LYS A 393 2.55 -31.09 -15.76
CA LYS A 393 1.87 -32.41 -15.71
C LYS A 393 2.82 -33.60 -15.75
N VAL A 394 4.08 -33.41 -16.17
CA VAL A 394 5.08 -34.48 -16.25
C VAL A 394 5.84 -34.67 -14.93
N PHE A 395 5.93 -33.64 -14.08
CA PHE A 395 6.70 -33.67 -12.83
C PHE A 395 5.91 -34.08 -11.57
N ASN A 396 4.59 -34.26 -11.65
CA ASN A 396 3.72 -34.61 -10.51
C ASN A 396 3.43 -36.11 -10.32
N LYS A 397 4.24 -37.02 -10.88
CA LYS A 397 4.21 -38.45 -10.50
C LYS A 397 5.32 -38.76 -9.49
N ARG A 398 5.01 -38.65 -8.19
CA ARG A 398 5.85 -39.26 -7.14
C ARG A 398 5.52 -40.77 -7.02
N PRO A 399 6.50 -41.63 -6.68
CA PRO A 399 6.33 -43.08 -6.64
C PRO A 399 5.45 -43.50 -5.44
N ARG A 400 4.59 -44.52 -5.64
CA ARG A 400 3.85 -45.18 -4.56
C ARG A 400 4.84 -45.95 -3.69
N ILE A 401 4.81 -45.69 -2.38
CA ILE A 401 5.45 -46.50 -1.35
C ILE A 401 4.46 -47.60 -0.98
N GLU A 402 4.82 -48.86 -1.22
CA GLU A 402 4.06 -50.04 -0.79
C GLU A 402 4.25 -50.27 0.71
N SER A 403 3.15 -50.54 1.41
CA SER A 403 3.10 -50.92 2.83
C SER A 403 3.50 -52.39 3.02
N PRO A 404 4.24 -52.77 4.07
CA PRO A 404 4.55 -54.16 4.32
C PRO A 404 3.34 -54.91 4.89
N GLU A 405 3.09 -56.08 4.31
CA GLU A 405 2.08 -57.05 4.72
C GLU A 405 2.35 -57.59 6.13
N ARG A 406 1.25 -57.92 6.83
CA ARG A 406 1.25 -58.72 8.05
C ARG A 406 1.41 -60.19 7.68
N GLU A 407 2.41 -60.84 8.24
CA GLU A 407 2.30 -62.18 8.85
C GLU A 407 3.04 -62.18 10.19
#